data_AF-A0A1V5E7C1-F1
#
_entry.id   AF-A0A1V5E7C1-F1
#
_cell.length_a   1.000
_cell.length_b   1.000
_cell.length_c   1.000
_cell.angle_alpha   90.00
_cell.angle_beta   90.00
_cell.angle_gamma   90.00
#
_symmetry.space_group_name_H-M   'P 1'
#
loop_
_entity.id
_entity.type
_entity.pdbx_description
1 polymer ?
#
loop_
_entity_poly.entity_id
_entity_poly.type
_entity_poly.pdbx_seq_one_letter_code
_entity_poly.pdbx_strand_id
1 'polypeptide(L)'
;MYFYENFWHYLPNWEHFIAKCTACSAKYPFADPSYKGKAAYGRELYPRAEEILSRTLFMAVPVKMPAGRIDQIAAAAEKAAKSI
;
A
#
# COMPACT_ATOMS: atom_id res chain seq x y z
N MET A 1 -7.95 1.80 -8.03
CA MET A 1 -8.12 1.16 -6.71
C MET A 1 -7.77 2.21 -5.66
N TYR A 2 -8.57 2.35 -4.60
CA TYR A 2 -8.24 3.29 -3.52
C TYR A 2 -7.23 2.62 -2.58
N PHE A 3 -5.98 3.06 -2.64
CA PHE A 3 -4.88 2.36 -1.96
C PHE A 3 -4.94 2.52 -0.43
N TYR A 4 -5.57 3.59 0.05
CA TYR A 4 -5.73 3.88 1.48
C TYR A 4 -6.45 2.77 2.26
N GLU A 5 -7.30 2.00 1.58
CA GLU A 5 -8.03 0.83 2.12
C GLU A 5 -7.38 -0.52 1.74
N ASN A 6 -6.22 -0.50 1.07
CA ASN A 6 -5.53 -1.72 0.69
C ASN A 6 -4.82 -2.32 1.91
N PHE A 7 -4.95 -3.64 2.09
CA PHE A 7 -4.36 -4.42 3.19
C PHE A 7 -2.88 -4.83 2.98
N TRP A 8 -2.24 -4.35 1.90
CA TRP A 8 -0.89 -4.74 1.53
C TRP A 8 0.03 -3.53 1.32
N HIS A 9 1.29 -3.66 1.77
CA HIS A 9 2.39 -2.69 1.61
C HIS A 9 2.20 -1.29 2.21
N TYR A 10 1.19 -1.07 3.05
CA TYR A 10 1.11 0.08 3.94
C TYR A 10 1.12 -0.41 5.39
N LEU A 11 2.13 -0.03 6.18
CA LEU A 11 2.41 -0.60 7.51
C LEU A 11 1.17 -0.68 8.42
N PRO A 12 0.34 0.38 8.55
CA PRO A 12 -0.88 0.31 9.36
C PRO A 12 -1.96 -0.65 8.86
N ASN A 13 -1.94 -1.01 7.57
CA ASN A 13 -2.89 -1.93 6.97
C ASN A 13 -2.31 -3.33 6.73
N TRP A 14 -1.01 -3.54 6.96
CA TRP A 14 -0.33 -4.78 6.60
C TRP A 14 -0.60 -5.87 7.64
N GLU A 15 -1.77 -6.49 7.55
CA GLU A 15 -2.31 -7.41 8.55
C GLU A 15 -1.33 -8.52 8.95
N HIS A 16 -0.66 -9.15 8.00
CA HIS A 16 0.27 -10.24 8.25
C HIS A 16 1.53 -9.75 8.98
N PHE A 17 2.03 -8.57 8.65
CA PHE A 17 3.19 -8.02 9.33
C PHE A 17 2.83 -7.59 10.76
N ILE A 18 1.68 -6.94 10.95
CA ILE A 18 1.16 -6.55 12.27
C ILE A 18 0.92 -7.79 13.14
N ALA A 19 0.33 -8.85 12.56
CA ALA A 19 0.11 -10.14 13.20
C ALA A 19 1.39 -10.97 13.37
N LYS A 20 2.54 -10.47 12.91
CA LYS A 20 3.85 -11.14 12.97
C LYS A 20 3.83 -12.51 12.29
N CYS A 21 3.05 -12.65 11.23
CA CYS A 21 2.97 -13.84 10.40
C CYS A 21 4.27 -13.97 9.57
N THR A 22 4.87 -15.15 9.61
CA THR A 22 6.06 -15.48 8.84
C THR A 22 5.99 -16.91 8.38
N ALA A 23 6.48 -17.19 7.18
CA ALA A 23 6.62 -18.54 6.65
C ALA A 23 7.78 -19.31 7.34
N CYS A 24 8.65 -18.61 8.05
CA CYS A 24 9.73 -19.24 8.81
C CYS A 24 9.15 -19.98 10.02
N SER A 25 9.32 -21.30 10.08
CA SER A 25 8.87 -22.14 11.20
C SER A 25 9.51 -21.73 12.53
N ALA A 26 10.75 -21.22 12.50
CA ALA A 26 11.44 -20.66 13.67
C ALA A 26 10.95 -19.26 14.08
N LYS A 27 9.91 -18.73 13.42
CA LYS A 27 9.26 -17.43 13.69
C LYS A 27 10.14 -16.18 13.54
N TYR A 28 11.25 -16.28 12.82
CA TYR A 28 12.06 -15.11 12.45
C TYR A 28 11.36 -14.23 11.39
N PRO A 29 11.56 -12.89 11.42
CA PRO A 29 12.42 -12.15 12.35
C PRO A 29 11.73 -11.79 13.70
N PHE A 30 10.45 -12.09 13.87
CA PHE A 30 9.67 -11.62 15.02
C PHE A 30 10.05 -12.28 16.36
N ALA A 31 10.70 -13.46 16.32
CA ALA A 31 11.22 -14.15 17.48
C ALA A 31 12.73 -13.91 17.74
N ASP A 32 13.37 -13.00 16.99
CA ASP A 32 14.80 -12.72 17.15
C ASP A 32 15.10 -12.15 18.57
N PRO A 33 16.12 -12.65 19.30
CA PRO A 33 16.45 -12.16 20.65
C PRO A 33 16.83 -10.66 20.74
N SER A 34 17.26 -10.07 19.61
CA SER A 34 17.53 -8.64 19.50
C SER A 34 16.24 -7.81 19.48
N TYR A 35 15.11 -8.39 19.06
CA TYR A 35 13.83 -7.70 19.02
C TYR A 35 13.29 -7.46 20.44
N LYS A 36 13.13 -6.18 20.81
CA LYS A 36 12.69 -5.78 22.16
C LYS A 36 11.18 -5.52 22.27
N GLY A 37 10.39 -5.81 21.24
CA GLY A 37 8.93 -5.92 21.36
C GLY A 37 8.12 -4.63 21.45
N LYS A 38 8.60 -3.49 20.97
CA LYS A 38 7.97 -2.17 21.23
C LYS A 38 7.50 -1.38 20.00
N ALA A 39 7.60 -1.94 18.80
CA ALA A 39 7.19 -1.22 17.60
C ALA A 39 5.65 -1.21 17.49
N ALA A 40 5.06 -0.01 17.54
CA ALA A 40 3.68 0.24 17.17
C ALA A 40 3.63 0.74 15.72
N TYR A 41 2.56 0.39 14.99
CA TYR A 41 2.37 0.72 13.58
C TYR A 41 1.01 1.40 13.33
N GLY A 42 0.50 2.13 14.32
CA GLY A 42 -0.78 2.85 14.19
C GLY A 42 -0.71 3.98 13.19
N ARG A 43 -1.86 4.31 12.58
CA ARG A 43 -2.00 5.37 11.57
C ARG A 43 -1.62 6.74 12.10
N GLU A 44 -1.89 6.98 13.38
CA GLU A 44 -1.54 8.20 14.12
C GLU A 44 -0.03 8.49 14.15
N LEU A 45 0.80 7.47 13.92
CA LEU A 45 2.26 7.60 13.85
C LEU A 45 2.75 8.11 12.48
N TYR A 46 1.88 8.16 11.47
CA TYR A 46 2.22 8.49 10.09
C TYR A 46 1.34 9.59 9.48
N PRO A 47 1.14 10.74 10.14
CA PRO A 47 0.17 11.76 9.71
C PRO A 47 0.42 12.26 8.28
N ARG A 48 1.69 12.44 7.89
CA ARG A 48 2.06 12.84 6.52
C ARG A 48 1.75 11.77 5.49
N ALA A 49 1.90 10.49 5.85
CA ALA A 49 1.55 9.40 4.95
C ALA A 49 0.03 9.32 4.77
N GLU A 50 -0.75 9.45 5.86
CA GLU A 50 -2.21 9.49 5.82
C GLU A 50 -2.74 10.63 4.94
N GLU A 51 -2.14 11.83 5.06
CA GLU A 51 -2.49 12.98 4.22
C GLU A 51 -2.25 12.70 2.72
N ILE A 52 -1.11 12.10 2.37
CA ILE A 52 -0.77 11.79 0.97
C ILE A 52 -1.66 10.67 0.44
N LEU A 53 -1.80 9.58 1.19
CA LEU A 53 -2.50 8.38 0.75
C LEU A 53 -4.00 8.60 0.65
N SER A 54 -4.60 9.43 1.52
CA SER A 54 -6.03 9.74 1.48
C SER A 54 -6.49 10.36 0.17
N ARG A 55 -5.58 11.00 -0.58
CA ARG A 55 -5.83 11.62 -1.89
C ARG A 55 -5.13 10.92 -3.07
N THR A 56 -4.52 9.76 -2.84
CA THR A 56 -3.77 9.02 -3.87
C THR A 56 -4.60 7.89 -4.46
N LEU A 57 -4.73 7.88 -5.79
CA LEU A 57 -5.25 6.75 -6.54
C LEU A 57 -4.11 5.91 -7.09
N PHE A 58 -4.26 4.58 -7.03
CA PHE A 58 -3.29 3.64 -7.57
C PHE A 58 -3.90 2.82 -8.72
N MET A 59 -3.06 2.54 -9.72
CA MET A 59 -3.37 1.69 -10.85
C MET A 59 -2.16 0.83 -11.21
N ALA A 60 -2.37 -0.48 -11.37
CA ALA A 60 -1.33 -1.37 -11.84
C ALA A 60 -1.00 -1.08 -13.31
N VAL A 61 0.29 -1.05 -13.63
CA VAL A 61 0.80 -0.90 -15.00
C VAL A 61 1.37 -2.23 -15.46
N PRO A 62 0.70 -2.96 -16.38
CA PRO A 62 1.24 -4.20 -16.92
C PRO A 62 2.56 -3.98 -17.65
N VAL A 63 3.50 -4.92 -17.52
CA VAL A 63 4.79 -4.86 -18.24
C VAL A 63 4.57 -4.95 -19.76
N LYS A 64 3.63 -5.78 -20.18
CA LYS A 64 3.21 -5.90 -21.59
C LYS A 64 1.89 -5.19 -21.76
N MET A 65 1.90 -4.07 -22.47
CA MET A 65 0.71 -3.34 -22.85
C MET A 65 0.61 -3.22 -24.37
N PRO A 66 -0.61 -3.30 -24.94
CA PRO A 66 -0.84 -2.90 -26.31
C PRO A 66 -0.40 -1.44 -26.55
N ALA A 67 0.03 -1.13 -27.76
CA ALA A 67 0.26 0.25 -28.18
C ALA A 67 -1.01 1.10 -27.97
N GLY A 68 -0.84 2.36 -27.54
CA GLY A 68 -1.95 3.28 -27.27
C GLY A 68 -2.69 3.06 -25.94
N ARG A 69 -2.35 2.04 -25.15
CA ARG A 69 -3.01 1.81 -23.85
C ARG A 69 -2.78 2.95 -22.85
N ILE A 70 -1.59 3.55 -22.86
CA ILE A 70 -1.26 4.69 -21.99
C ILE A 70 -2.12 5.91 -22.36
N ASP A 71 -2.26 6.21 -23.66
CA ASP A 71 -3.07 7.33 -24.14
C ASP A 71 -4.54 7.17 -23.77
N GLN A 72 -5.06 5.94 -23.88
CA GLN A 72 -6.42 5.62 -23.46
C GLN A 72 -6.64 5.88 -21.96
N ILE A 73 -5.67 5.51 -21.12
CA ILE A 73 -5.73 5.74 -19.67
C ILE A 73 -5.69 7.24 -19.37
N ALA A 74 -4.80 7.99 -20.02
CA ALA A 74 -4.69 9.44 -19.86
C ALA A 74 -6.00 10.15 -20.23
N ALA A 75 -6.57 9.84 -21.39
CA ALA A 75 -7.84 10.40 -21.83
C ALA A 75 -9.00 10.09 -20.88
N ALA A 76 -9.03 8.88 -20.31
CA ALA A 76 -10.03 8.50 -19.31
C ALA A 76 -9.88 9.30 -18.01
N ALA A 77 -8.64 9.52 -17.55
CA ALA A 77 -8.35 10.33 -16.37
C ALA A 77 -8.77 11.80 -16.58
N GLU A 78 -8.45 12.39 -17.72
CA GLU A 78 -8.87 13.76 -18.07
C GLU A 78 -10.40 13.90 -18.13
N LYS A 79 -11.09 12.92 -18.71
CA LYS A 79 -12.56 12.92 -18.77
C LYS A 79 -13.17 12.84 -17.37
N ALA A 80 -12.64 11.97 -16.51
CA ALA A 80 -13.10 11.84 -15.13
C ALA A 80 -12.90 13.14 -14.35
N ALA A 81 -11.74 13.79 -14.52
CA ALA A 81 -11.42 15.05 -13.85
C ALA A 81 -12.38 16.20 -14.21
N LYS A 82 -13.02 16.18 -15.39
CA LYS A 82 -14.03 17.17 -15.82
C LYS A 82 -15.42 16.94 -15.23
N SER A 83 -15.65 15.80 -14.59
CA SER A 83 -16.97 15.38 -14.08
C SER A 83 -17.11 15.56 -12.56
N ILE A 84 -16.12 16.19 -11.93
CA ILE A 84 -16.01 16.50 -10.51
C ILE A 84 -15.94 18.01 -10.39
#